data_AF-A0A1W9P3U8-F1
#
_entry.id   AF-A0A1W9P3U8-F1
#
_cell.length_a   1.000
_cell.length_b   1.000
_cell.length_c   1.000
_cell.angle_alpha   90.00
_cell.angle_beta   90.00
_cell.angle_gamma   90.00
#
_symmetry.space_group_name_H-M   'P 1'
#
loop_
_entity.id
_entity.type
_entity.pdbx_description
1 polymer ?
#
loop_
_entity_poly.entity_id
_entity_poly.type
_entity_poly.pdbx_seq_one_letter_code
_entity_poly.pdbx_strand_id
1 'polypeptide(L)'
;MKKLIKKLTETFGPSGYENQIRNIIKKEIRGYVDSLKVDRLGNLIAHIKGKGKKVMLAAHMDEIGIVTSYIDKNGFIRFSNVGGFFPIHSLTARIMFENGRVGVIGEEQRNSMKDPLEISKMYIDIGARNKKEAEKIIPVGTFGCYERKFEDLGKRIIAKSLDDRIGCTVLIEVAKLVRKKVAADTYFVFTVQEEIGLKGAKTSAFGINPDIALSIDVTGTGDTPKARKMAIKLGNGAAIKVKDRGMISNPSVVNSLIKTAQKNNIPYQLEVLEMGTTDATVIQLTMEGVLIILGIVMLTAFYSRAYLTALKAKKLQDRNKYLEEQFDKIKQLEKDINEISRQREKLEIALGITKKTRKSSSNQTTINYNNQTSADNNGENISLKNKEMKQYLSFSKQQNRTIPNIMPVNGWITKRFSLVHRGIDIAAPEGTPILSSTDGIVSFVGWDSILGNVIKVKSSSGYTTLYGHCLNVFVKKGDFVRKSAIIASVGKTGRTEAPHLHYEILMNKVNLNPELFFTKTEHY
;
A
#
# COMPACT_ATOMS: atom_id res chain seq x y z
N MET A 1 12.83 -0.14 22.95
CA MET A 1 12.36 -1.25 22.07
C MET A 1 13.18 -1.45 20.79
N LYS A 2 13.92 -0.48 20.25
CA LYS A 2 14.61 -0.59 18.94
C LYS A 2 15.47 -1.85 18.74
N LYS A 3 16.25 -2.27 19.76
CA LYS A 3 17.04 -3.51 19.71
C LYS A 3 16.18 -4.76 19.49
N LEU A 4 15.04 -4.86 20.18
CA LEU A 4 14.08 -5.95 20.04
C LEU A 4 13.41 -5.92 18.67
N ILE A 5 12.95 -4.73 18.24
CA ILE A 5 12.33 -4.55 16.91
C ILE A 5 13.29 -5.02 15.83
N LYS A 6 14.53 -4.51 15.81
CA LYS A 6 15.58 -4.94 14.88
C LYS A 6 15.72 -6.46 14.85
N LYS A 7 15.85 -7.08 16.01
CA LYS A 7 16.01 -8.53 16.15
C LYS A 7 14.83 -9.29 15.55
N LEU A 8 13.59 -8.90 15.86
CA LEU A 8 12.41 -9.58 15.35
C LEU A 8 12.20 -9.34 13.84
N THR A 9 12.39 -8.10 13.37
CA THR A 9 12.18 -7.76 11.95
C THR A 9 13.22 -8.40 11.04
N GLU A 10 14.49 -8.47 11.45
CA GLU A 10 15.55 -9.06 10.61
C GLU A 10 15.52 -10.59 10.60
N THR A 11 14.85 -11.22 11.56
CA THR A 11 14.76 -12.68 11.63
C THR A 11 13.94 -13.25 10.48
N PHE A 12 14.39 -14.38 9.93
CA PHE A 12 13.66 -15.17 8.95
C PHE A 12 12.41 -15.81 9.57
N GLY A 13 11.26 -15.66 8.94
CA GLY A 13 10.07 -16.38 9.37
C GLY A 13 8.86 -16.19 8.46
N PRO A 14 8.94 -16.55 7.15
CA PRO A 14 7.77 -16.53 6.29
C PRO A 14 6.73 -17.56 6.75
N SER A 15 5.48 -17.42 6.31
CA SER A 15 4.38 -18.32 6.72
C SER A 15 4.73 -19.79 6.46
N GLY A 16 4.60 -20.62 7.49
CA GLY A 16 4.98 -22.04 7.52
C GLY A 16 6.40 -22.32 8.04
N TYR A 17 7.26 -21.30 8.17
CA TYR A 17 8.67 -21.42 8.58
C TYR A 17 9.02 -20.48 9.75
N GLU A 18 8.10 -20.34 10.70
CA GLU A 18 8.20 -19.40 11.82
C GLU A 18 9.07 -19.91 12.99
N ASN A 19 9.77 -21.04 12.83
CA ASN A 19 10.54 -21.69 13.90
C ASN A 19 11.59 -20.75 14.52
N GLN A 20 12.33 -20.01 13.69
CA GLN A 20 13.41 -19.11 14.14
C GLN A 20 12.84 -17.94 14.94
N ILE A 21 11.84 -17.23 14.38
CA ILE A 21 11.20 -16.10 15.04
C ILE A 21 10.50 -16.53 16.34
N ARG A 22 9.80 -17.68 16.34
CA ARG A 22 9.17 -18.24 17.54
C ARG A 22 10.17 -18.52 18.63
N ASN A 23 11.33 -19.10 18.31
CA ASN A 23 12.38 -19.38 19.28
C ASN A 23 12.98 -18.11 19.88
N ILE A 24 13.10 -17.04 19.09
CA ILE A 24 13.53 -15.74 19.60
C ILE A 24 12.48 -15.16 20.54
N ILE A 25 11.22 -15.09 20.14
CA ILE A 25 10.12 -14.57 20.96
C ILE A 25 10.03 -15.35 22.28
N LYS A 26 10.08 -16.70 22.20
CA LYS A 26 10.07 -17.59 23.37
C LYS A 26 11.20 -17.24 24.36
N LYS A 27 12.41 -16.94 23.86
CA LYS A 27 13.54 -16.52 24.72
C LYS A 27 13.29 -15.16 25.38
N GLU A 28 12.75 -14.19 24.63
CA GLU A 28 12.49 -12.84 25.12
C GLU A 28 11.37 -12.79 26.18
N ILE A 29 10.40 -13.71 26.12
CA ILE A 29 9.22 -13.70 27.00
C ILE A 29 9.27 -14.69 28.17
N ARG A 30 10.05 -15.78 28.10
CA ARG A 30 10.06 -16.88 29.10
C ARG A 30 10.19 -16.43 30.54
N GLY A 31 10.98 -15.39 30.79
CA GLY A 31 11.18 -14.84 32.13
C GLY A 31 10.03 -13.96 32.63
N TYR A 32 8.95 -13.78 31.89
CA TYR A 32 7.89 -12.81 32.18
C TYR A 32 6.48 -13.40 32.21
N VAL A 33 6.37 -14.72 32.07
CA VAL A 33 5.11 -15.46 32.02
C VAL A 33 5.21 -16.71 32.88
N ASP A 34 4.08 -17.28 33.26
CA ASP A 34 4.00 -18.47 34.12
C ASP A 34 4.11 -19.76 33.31
N SER A 35 3.61 -19.77 32.07
CA SER A 35 3.76 -20.90 31.18
C SER A 35 3.90 -20.51 29.70
N LEU A 36 4.50 -21.42 28.93
CA LEU A 36 4.70 -21.30 27.49
C LEU A 36 4.32 -22.62 26.83
N LYS A 37 3.44 -22.55 25.84
CA LYS A 37 3.00 -23.68 25.02
C LYS A 37 3.17 -23.34 23.55
N VAL A 38 3.56 -24.33 22.76
CA VAL A 38 3.45 -24.26 21.29
C VAL A 38 2.35 -25.24 20.90
N ASP A 39 1.34 -24.78 20.17
CA ASP A 39 0.28 -25.67 19.70
C ASP A 39 0.68 -26.44 18.44
N ARG A 40 -0.22 -27.27 17.92
CA ARG A 40 0.06 -28.15 16.78
C ARG A 40 0.34 -27.39 15.48
N LEU A 41 -0.25 -26.20 15.30
CA LEU A 41 0.00 -25.40 14.10
C LEU A 41 1.30 -24.59 14.22
N GLY A 42 1.75 -24.36 15.45
CA GLY A 42 2.99 -23.65 15.74
C GLY A 42 2.80 -22.30 16.41
N ASN A 43 1.58 -21.95 16.83
CA ASN A 43 1.34 -20.74 17.60
C ASN A 43 2.09 -20.82 18.94
N LEU A 44 2.74 -19.74 19.36
CA LEU A 44 3.33 -19.65 20.69
C LEU A 44 2.35 -18.97 21.63
N ILE A 45 1.91 -19.69 22.65
CA ILE A 45 0.96 -19.22 23.66
C ILE A 45 1.73 -19.04 24.96
N ALA A 46 1.86 -17.80 25.41
CA ALA A 46 2.47 -17.42 26.66
C ALA A 46 1.38 -16.98 27.64
N HIS A 47 1.39 -17.49 28.87
CA HIS A 47 0.27 -17.33 29.80
C HIS A 47 0.74 -16.75 31.13
N ILE A 48 0.05 -15.70 31.57
CA ILE A 48 0.15 -15.15 32.92
C ILE A 48 -1.15 -15.49 33.64
N LYS A 49 -1.04 -16.30 34.68
CA LYS A 49 -2.19 -16.85 35.39
C LYS A 49 -2.91 -15.76 36.18
N GLY A 50 -4.21 -15.66 35.96
CA GLY A 50 -5.10 -14.76 36.69
C GLY A 50 -6.31 -15.49 37.27
N LYS A 51 -7.16 -14.75 38.00
CA LYS A 51 -8.42 -15.27 38.55
C LYS A 51 -9.66 -14.66 37.90
N GLY A 52 -9.49 -13.64 37.06
CA GLY A 52 -10.57 -12.96 36.34
C GLY A 52 -10.85 -13.56 34.96
N LYS A 53 -11.49 -12.75 34.11
CA LYS A 53 -11.78 -13.10 32.71
C LYS A 53 -10.54 -13.51 31.94
N LYS A 54 -10.70 -14.43 30.99
CA LYS A 54 -9.67 -14.81 30.03
C LYS A 54 -9.48 -13.72 28.99
N VAL A 55 -8.29 -13.13 28.96
CA VAL A 55 -7.92 -12.08 28.02
C VAL A 55 -6.85 -12.62 27.07
N MET A 56 -7.10 -12.60 25.78
CA MET A 56 -6.12 -12.94 24.74
C MET A 56 -5.54 -11.67 24.13
N LEU A 57 -4.24 -11.64 23.90
CA LEU A 57 -3.54 -10.60 23.16
C LEU A 57 -2.81 -11.30 22.02
N ALA A 58 -3.20 -11.05 20.77
CA ALA A 58 -2.70 -11.77 19.60
C ALA A 58 -1.85 -10.86 18.71
N ALA A 59 -0.81 -11.38 18.10
CA ALA A 59 0.01 -10.71 17.09
C ALA A 59 0.66 -11.79 16.22
N HIS A 60 0.81 -11.59 14.91
CA HIS A 60 1.32 -12.65 14.04
C HIS A 60 2.83 -12.61 13.87
N MET A 61 3.44 -13.79 13.91
CA MET A 61 4.90 -13.96 13.79
C MET A 61 5.36 -14.09 12.34
N ASP A 62 4.50 -14.58 11.47
CA ASP A 62 4.87 -14.80 10.09
C ASP A 62 5.00 -13.49 9.31
N GLU A 63 5.63 -13.60 8.15
CA GLU A 63 5.79 -12.51 7.19
C GLU A 63 5.51 -13.03 5.78
N ILE A 64 5.19 -12.12 4.86
CA ILE A 64 5.16 -12.46 3.42
C ILE A 64 6.50 -13.00 2.92
N GLY A 65 6.43 -13.83 1.88
CA GLY A 65 7.60 -14.44 1.27
C GLY A 65 7.32 -15.08 -0.08
N ILE A 66 8.19 -16.03 -0.41
CA ILE A 66 8.12 -16.83 -1.62
C ILE A 66 8.48 -18.28 -1.32
N VAL A 67 8.09 -19.18 -2.21
CA VAL A 67 8.54 -20.57 -2.22
C VAL A 67 9.06 -20.93 -3.60
N THR A 68 10.23 -21.58 -3.65
CA THR A 68 10.81 -22.08 -4.89
C THR A 68 9.88 -23.10 -5.53
N SER A 69 9.44 -22.86 -6.75
CA SER A 69 8.50 -23.74 -7.48
C SER A 69 9.18 -24.54 -8.58
N TYR A 70 10.21 -23.98 -9.22
CA TYR A 70 10.93 -24.62 -10.31
C TYR A 70 12.33 -24.02 -10.46
N ILE A 71 13.25 -24.80 -11.04
CA ILE A 71 14.62 -24.37 -11.33
C ILE A 71 14.90 -24.66 -12.78
N ASP A 72 15.25 -23.62 -13.53
CA ASP A 72 15.51 -23.75 -14.95
C ASP A 72 16.89 -24.33 -15.26
N LYS A 73 17.12 -24.65 -16.54
CA LYS A 73 18.37 -25.26 -17.00
C LYS A 73 19.62 -24.42 -16.67
N ASN A 74 19.48 -23.11 -16.59
CA ASN A 74 20.56 -22.16 -16.33
C ASN A 74 20.74 -21.89 -14.83
N GLY A 75 19.89 -22.45 -13.96
CA GLY A 75 19.97 -22.28 -12.52
C GLY A 75 19.15 -21.12 -11.96
N PHE A 76 18.30 -20.49 -12.77
CA PHE A 76 17.38 -19.46 -12.27
C PHE A 76 16.19 -20.10 -11.56
N ILE A 77 15.83 -19.50 -10.42
CA ILE A 77 14.77 -19.99 -9.53
C ILE A 77 13.45 -19.33 -9.92
N ARG A 78 12.45 -20.13 -10.26
CA ARG A 78 11.04 -19.72 -10.33
C ARG A 78 10.39 -19.94 -8.98
N PHE A 79 9.40 -19.11 -8.67
CA PHE A 79 8.78 -19.10 -7.35
C PHE A 79 7.28 -18.86 -7.42
N SER A 80 6.59 -19.24 -6.34
CA SER A 80 5.23 -18.84 -6.02
C SER A 80 5.25 -17.92 -4.80
N ASN A 81 4.21 -17.10 -4.61
CA ASN A 81 4.10 -16.22 -3.46
C ASN A 81 3.64 -16.95 -2.20
N VAL A 82 4.14 -16.49 -1.06
CA VAL A 82 3.62 -16.82 0.26
C VAL A 82 3.04 -15.53 0.84
N GLY A 83 1.72 -15.50 0.99
CA GLY A 83 0.99 -14.30 1.37
C GLY A 83 0.98 -13.22 0.28
N GLY A 84 0.81 -11.96 0.69
CA GLY A 84 0.71 -10.82 -0.20
C GLY A 84 2.02 -10.53 -0.94
N PHE A 85 2.08 -10.78 -2.25
CA PHE A 85 3.24 -10.45 -3.07
C PHE A 85 2.86 -9.48 -4.20
N PHE A 86 3.59 -8.36 -4.28
CA PHE A 86 3.36 -7.31 -5.27
C PHE A 86 4.53 -7.26 -6.26
N PRO A 87 4.40 -7.84 -7.47
CA PRO A 87 5.50 -7.99 -8.43
C PRO A 87 6.32 -6.71 -8.66
N ILE A 88 5.62 -5.60 -8.94
CA ILE A 88 6.24 -4.31 -9.25
C ILE A 88 7.05 -3.73 -8.08
N HIS A 89 6.63 -4.00 -6.84
CA HIS A 89 7.33 -3.55 -5.64
C HIS A 89 8.56 -4.41 -5.29
N SER A 90 8.65 -5.58 -5.93
CA SER A 90 9.59 -6.65 -5.59
C SER A 90 10.72 -6.76 -6.61
N LEU A 91 10.62 -6.10 -7.75
CA LEU A 91 11.66 -6.08 -8.77
C LEU A 91 12.97 -5.56 -8.17
N THR A 92 14.09 -6.24 -8.47
CA THR A 92 15.43 -5.97 -7.90
C THR A 92 15.58 -6.20 -6.39
N ALA A 93 14.52 -6.64 -5.70
CA ALA A 93 14.63 -6.94 -4.28
C ALA A 93 15.48 -8.20 -4.06
N ARG A 94 16.18 -8.23 -2.93
CA ARG A 94 16.92 -9.40 -2.47
C ARG A 94 16.01 -10.30 -1.64
N ILE A 95 16.16 -11.60 -1.86
CA ILE A 95 15.45 -12.65 -1.12
C ILE A 95 16.49 -13.46 -0.35
N MET A 96 16.30 -13.59 0.97
CA MET A 96 17.06 -14.48 1.82
C MET A 96 16.27 -15.77 2.02
N PHE A 97 16.90 -16.90 1.72
CA PHE A 97 16.34 -18.23 1.93
C PHE A 97 16.68 -18.76 3.34
N GLU A 98 15.99 -19.81 3.77
CA GLU A 98 16.15 -20.40 5.11
C GLU A 98 17.60 -20.78 5.44
N ASN A 99 18.35 -21.28 4.46
CA ASN A 99 19.75 -21.66 4.61
C ASN A 99 20.73 -20.46 4.59
N GLY A 100 20.23 -19.23 4.53
CA GLY A 100 21.02 -18.00 4.49
C GLY A 100 21.53 -17.61 3.10
N ARG A 101 21.26 -18.38 2.04
CA ARG A 101 21.57 -17.93 0.67
C ARG A 101 20.72 -16.71 0.33
N VAL A 102 21.33 -15.76 -0.36
CA VAL A 102 20.64 -14.58 -0.90
C VAL A 102 20.58 -14.68 -2.41
N GLY A 103 19.43 -14.36 -2.98
CA GLY A 103 19.24 -14.16 -4.41
C GLY A 103 18.63 -12.79 -4.74
N VAL A 104 18.67 -12.40 -6.01
CA VAL A 104 18.11 -11.14 -6.52
C VAL A 104 16.96 -11.44 -7.47
N ILE A 105 15.85 -10.72 -7.31
CA ILE A 105 14.71 -10.82 -8.23
C ILE A 105 15.02 -10.09 -9.54
N GLY A 106 14.93 -10.82 -10.66
CA GLY A 106 14.97 -10.30 -12.03
C GLY A 106 13.63 -10.44 -12.75
N GLU A 107 13.51 -9.82 -13.92
CA GLU A 107 12.39 -10.00 -14.85
C GLU A 107 12.90 -10.50 -16.22
N GLU A 108 12.04 -11.26 -16.89
CA GLU A 108 12.19 -11.56 -18.32
C GLU A 108 11.88 -10.33 -19.17
N GLN A 109 12.32 -10.36 -20.44
CA GLN A 109 11.90 -9.37 -21.41
C GLN A 109 10.37 -9.37 -21.55
N ARG A 110 9.78 -8.18 -21.43
CA ARG A 110 8.36 -7.92 -21.70
C ARG A 110 8.18 -7.39 -23.12
N ASN A 111 7.03 -7.67 -23.72
CA ASN A 111 6.67 -7.14 -25.05
C ASN A 111 6.54 -5.61 -25.01
N SER A 112 6.02 -5.08 -23.90
CA SER A 112 5.92 -3.65 -23.63
C SER A 112 6.16 -3.35 -22.16
N MET A 113 6.76 -2.18 -21.90
CA MET A 113 6.93 -1.67 -20.53
C MET A 113 5.58 -1.38 -19.83
N LYS A 114 4.49 -1.26 -20.61
CA LYS A 114 3.11 -1.09 -20.12
C LYS A 114 2.46 -2.39 -19.67
N ASP A 115 3.00 -3.54 -20.07
CA ASP A 115 2.42 -4.83 -19.72
C ASP A 115 2.59 -5.06 -18.21
N PRO A 116 1.55 -5.58 -17.52
CA PRO A 116 1.65 -5.86 -16.10
C PRO A 116 2.80 -6.83 -15.84
N LEU A 117 3.59 -6.55 -14.79
CA LEU A 117 4.60 -7.49 -14.34
C LEU A 117 3.91 -8.61 -13.56
N GLU A 118 3.98 -9.82 -14.10
CA GLU A 118 3.45 -11.04 -13.48
C GLU A 118 4.56 -11.86 -12.83
N ILE A 119 4.23 -12.63 -11.78
CA ILE A 119 5.19 -13.53 -11.11
C ILE A 119 5.79 -14.55 -12.10
N SER A 120 5.00 -15.00 -13.08
CA SER A 120 5.44 -15.91 -14.15
C SER A 120 6.63 -15.37 -14.95
N LYS A 121 6.77 -14.05 -15.03
CA LYS A 121 7.84 -13.33 -15.72
C LYS A 121 9.02 -12.96 -14.82
N MET A 122 8.99 -13.39 -13.56
CA MET A 122 10.04 -13.13 -12.60
C MET A 122 10.85 -14.40 -12.32
N TYR A 123 12.09 -14.19 -11.91
CA TYR A 123 12.98 -15.24 -11.44
C TYR A 123 13.87 -14.69 -10.33
N ILE A 124 14.47 -15.58 -9.53
CA ILE A 124 15.49 -15.25 -8.57
C ILE A 124 16.81 -15.81 -9.07
N ASP A 125 17.80 -14.93 -9.20
CA ASP A 125 19.18 -15.29 -9.49
C ASP A 125 19.94 -15.47 -8.16
N ILE A 126 20.44 -16.68 -7.93
CA ILE A 126 21.27 -17.03 -6.78
C ILE A 126 22.74 -17.19 -7.18
N GLY A 127 23.15 -16.85 -8.40
CA GLY A 127 24.51 -16.99 -8.92
C GLY A 127 24.92 -18.43 -9.27
N ALA A 128 23.96 -19.33 -9.47
CA ALA A 128 24.22 -20.70 -9.92
C ALA A 128 24.43 -20.74 -11.45
N ARG A 129 25.26 -21.67 -11.93
CA ARG A 129 25.59 -21.79 -13.36
C ARG A 129 24.67 -22.72 -14.13
N ASN A 130 23.94 -23.58 -13.42
CA ASN A 130 23.04 -24.57 -14.01
C ASN A 130 22.06 -25.09 -12.96
N LYS A 131 21.07 -25.84 -13.45
CA LYS A 131 20.04 -26.50 -12.62
C LYS A 131 20.60 -27.31 -11.45
N LYS A 132 21.59 -28.18 -11.70
CA LYS A 132 22.15 -29.08 -10.66
C LYS A 132 22.78 -28.30 -9.50
N GLU A 133 23.53 -27.25 -9.82
CA GLU A 133 24.13 -26.38 -8.81
C GLU A 133 23.04 -25.65 -8.01
N ALA A 134 22.05 -25.09 -8.70
CA ALA A 134 20.94 -24.39 -8.08
C ALA A 134 20.12 -25.32 -7.16
N GLU A 135 19.78 -26.53 -7.59
CA GLU A 135 19.06 -27.54 -6.81
C GLU A 135 19.78 -27.93 -5.53
N LYS A 136 21.12 -27.98 -5.55
CA LYS A 136 21.92 -28.27 -4.36
C LYS A 136 21.87 -27.14 -3.32
N ILE A 137 21.76 -25.89 -3.78
CA ILE A 137 21.74 -24.72 -2.90
C ILE A 137 20.31 -24.44 -2.43
N ILE A 138 19.35 -24.37 -3.35
CA ILE A 138 17.95 -24.02 -3.14
C ILE A 138 17.08 -25.05 -3.87
N PRO A 139 16.75 -26.20 -3.26
CA PRO A 139 15.83 -27.15 -3.86
C PRO A 139 14.40 -26.58 -3.99
N VAL A 140 13.59 -27.19 -4.86
CA VAL A 140 12.15 -26.89 -4.95
C VAL A 140 11.49 -27.09 -3.59
N GLY A 141 10.61 -26.17 -3.20
CA GLY A 141 9.98 -26.13 -1.88
C GLY A 141 10.76 -25.32 -0.84
N THR A 142 11.94 -24.77 -1.16
CA THR A 142 12.67 -23.89 -0.23
C THR A 142 11.98 -22.53 -0.12
N PHE A 143 11.80 -22.06 1.12
CA PHE A 143 11.14 -20.79 1.40
C PHE A 143 12.15 -19.64 1.49
N GLY A 144 11.71 -18.46 1.06
CA GLY A 144 12.47 -17.22 1.11
C GLY A 144 11.61 -16.05 1.58
N CYS A 145 12.23 -15.07 2.22
CA CYS A 145 11.61 -13.78 2.54
C CYS A 145 12.50 -12.64 2.06
N TYR A 146 12.02 -11.40 2.12
CA TYR A 146 12.85 -10.26 1.76
C TYR A 146 14.10 -10.19 2.64
N GLU A 147 15.23 -9.82 2.04
CA GLU A 147 16.42 -9.39 2.76
C GLU A 147 16.38 -7.87 2.82
N ARG A 148 16.12 -7.32 4.02
CA ARG A 148 16.19 -5.89 4.30
C ARG A 148 16.63 -5.69 5.75
N LYS A 149 17.50 -4.72 5.97
CA LYS A 149 17.98 -4.36 7.30
C LYS A 149 17.00 -3.44 8.02
N PHE A 150 17.09 -3.46 9.34
CA PHE A 150 16.50 -2.45 10.18
C PHE A 150 17.32 -1.16 10.11
N GLU A 151 16.67 -0.04 9.83
CA GLU A 151 17.25 1.29 9.83
C GLU A 151 16.53 2.19 10.83
N ASP A 152 17.31 2.87 11.66
CA ASP A 152 16.83 3.85 12.64
C ASP A 152 16.95 5.26 12.08
N LEU A 153 15.81 5.92 11.87
CA LEU A 153 15.72 7.30 11.40
C LEU A 153 15.39 8.28 12.55
N GLY A 154 15.77 7.93 13.78
CA GLY A 154 15.50 8.72 14.98
C GLY A 154 14.08 8.48 15.51
N LYS A 155 13.11 9.25 15.03
CA LYS A 155 11.69 9.12 15.42
C LYS A 155 10.92 8.10 14.58
N ARG A 156 11.53 7.59 13.51
CA ARG A 156 10.93 6.62 12.58
C ARG A 156 11.89 5.47 12.38
N ILE A 157 11.36 4.33 11.94
CA ILE A 157 12.13 3.14 11.63
C ILE A 157 11.74 2.62 10.25
N ILE A 158 12.66 1.91 9.61
CA ILE A 158 12.39 1.13 8.39
C ILE A 158 12.88 -0.28 8.65
N ALA A 159 12.06 -1.28 8.35
CA ALA A 159 12.49 -2.67 8.34
C ALA A 159 11.57 -3.50 7.44
N LYS A 160 11.99 -4.72 7.12
CA LYS A 160 11.05 -5.75 6.64
C LYS A 160 10.17 -6.22 7.79
N SER A 161 9.05 -6.85 7.45
CA SER A 161 8.24 -7.63 8.41
C SER A 161 7.79 -6.83 9.62
N LEU A 162 7.68 -5.49 9.51
CA LEU A 162 7.06 -4.73 10.59
C LEU A 162 5.61 -5.22 10.80
N ASP A 163 4.97 -5.65 9.72
CA ASP A 163 3.79 -6.50 9.66
C ASP A 163 4.20 -7.96 9.95
N ASP A 164 3.88 -8.55 11.10
CA ASP A 164 3.45 -7.92 12.37
C ASP A 164 4.49 -8.16 13.49
N ARG A 165 5.78 -8.11 13.14
CA ARG A 165 6.85 -8.20 14.15
C ARG A 165 6.79 -7.03 15.14
N ILE A 166 6.14 -5.93 14.79
CA ILE A 166 5.92 -4.81 15.70
C ILE A 166 4.83 -5.12 16.73
N GLY A 167 3.73 -5.78 16.36
CA GLY A 167 2.75 -6.32 17.31
C GLY A 167 3.37 -7.35 18.24
N CYS A 168 4.19 -8.27 17.71
CA CYS A 168 4.97 -9.20 18.52
C CYS A 168 5.87 -8.45 19.55
N THR A 169 6.53 -7.37 19.13
CA THR A 169 7.35 -6.55 20.04
C THR A 169 6.49 -5.94 21.15
N VAL A 170 5.31 -5.41 20.81
CA VAL A 170 4.39 -4.83 21.80
C VAL A 170 3.92 -5.88 22.79
N LEU A 171 3.54 -7.08 22.35
CA LEU A 171 3.12 -8.15 23.25
C LEU A 171 4.21 -8.55 24.25
N ILE A 172 5.46 -8.68 23.78
CA ILE A 172 6.60 -8.98 24.66
C ILE A 172 6.78 -7.89 25.72
N GLU A 173 6.72 -6.61 25.34
CA GLU A 173 6.90 -5.51 26.29
C GLU A 173 5.73 -5.35 27.25
N VAL A 174 4.49 -5.58 26.79
CA VAL A 174 3.32 -5.61 27.66
C VAL A 174 3.48 -6.74 28.69
N ALA A 175 3.86 -7.95 28.28
CA ALA A 175 4.09 -9.07 29.20
C ALA A 175 5.14 -8.72 30.27
N LYS A 176 6.26 -8.08 29.87
CA LYS A 176 7.30 -7.59 30.80
C LYS A 176 6.76 -6.60 31.83
N LEU A 177 5.86 -5.71 31.40
CA LEU A 177 5.28 -4.66 32.26
C LEU A 177 4.21 -5.19 33.22
N VAL A 178 3.42 -6.19 32.79
CA VAL A 178 2.22 -6.62 33.54
C VAL A 178 2.39 -7.85 34.41
N ARG A 179 3.54 -8.55 34.38
CA ARG A 179 3.83 -9.82 35.08
C ARG A 179 3.27 -10.00 36.50
N LYS A 180 3.05 -8.92 37.25
CA LYS A 180 2.52 -8.95 38.63
C LYS A 180 1.29 -8.05 38.86
N LYS A 181 0.65 -7.59 37.79
CA LYS A 181 -0.36 -6.52 37.82
C LYS A 181 -1.68 -6.90 37.15
N VAL A 182 -1.81 -8.12 36.62
CA VAL A 182 -3.04 -8.56 35.94
C VAL A 182 -3.92 -9.38 36.87
N ALA A 183 -5.15 -8.90 37.08
CA ALA A 183 -6.21 -9.66 37.73
C ALA A 183 -6.85 -10.68 36.75
N ALA A 184 -6.84 -10.37 35.45
CA ALA A 184 -7.33 -11.22 34.36
C ALA A 184 -6.39 -12.40 34.09
N ASP A 185 -6.98 -13.50 33.59
CA ASP A 185 -6.24 -14.67 33.13
C ASP A 185 -5.74 -14.42 31.69
N THR A 186 -4.48 -14.02 31.55
CA THR A 186 -4.01 -13.33 30.33
C THR A 186 -3.11 -14.20 29.47
N TYR A 187 -3.43 -14.31 28.19
CA TYR A 187 -2.74 -15.09 27.17
C TYR A 187 -2.14 -14.15 26.13
N PHE A 188 -0.83 -14.19 25.96
CA PHE A 188 -0.11 -13.55 24.86
C PHE A 188 0.14 -14.60 23.79
N VAL A 189 -0.51 -14.44 22.64
CA VAL A 189 -0.53 -15.41 21.56
C VAL A 189 0.23 -14.81 20.39
N PHE A 190 1.29 -15.50 20.00
CA PHE A 190 2.03 -15.18 18.79
C PHE A 190 1.60 -16.18 17.73
N THR A 191 0.78 -15.71 16.79
CA THR A 191 0.09 -16.55 15.81
C THR A 191 0.98 -16.85 14.61
N VAL A 192 0.67 -17.92 13.88
CA VAL A 192 1.33 -18.31 12.63
C VAL A 192 0.37 -18.24 11.45
N GLN A 193 0.90 -18.11 10.24
CA GLN A 193 0.15 -18.18 8.98
C GLN A 193 -1.04 -17.19 8.90
N GLU A 194 -0.88 -15.96 9.38
CA GLU A 194 -1.85 -14.87 9.16
C GLU A 194 -1.93 -14.56 7.66
N GLU A 195 -0.77 -14.39 7.03
CA GLU A 195 -0.62 -13.86 5.67
C GLU A 195 -1.23 -14.76 4.59
N ILE A 196 -1.52 -16.01 4.93
CA ILE A 196 -2.13 -17.03 4.06
C ILE A 196 -3.51 -17.48 4.55
N GLY A 197 -4.16 -16.68 5.39
CA GLY A 197 -5.57 -16.84 5.76
C GLY A 197 -5.85 -17.03 7.25
N LEU A 198 -5.15 -16.31 8.14
CA LEU A 198 -5.50 -16.18 9.57
C LEU A 198 -5.52 -17.51 10.34
N LYS A 199 -4.72 -18.49 9.92
CA LYS A 199 -4.89 -19.90 10.35
C LYS A 199 -4.51 -20.09 11.82
N GLY A 200 -3.44 -19.43 12.26
CA GLY A 200 -2.94 -19.45 13.63
C GLY A 200 -3.93 -18.89 14.63
N ALA A 201 -4.49 -17.71 14.34
CA ALA A 201 -5.49 -17.09 15.18
C ALA A 201 -6.73 -17.96 15.36
N LYS A 202 -7.25 -18.56 14.27
CA LYS A 202 -8.43 -19.43 14.34
C LYS A 202 -8.24 -20.60 15.32
N THR A 203 -7.10 -21.28 15.22
CA THR A 203 -6.81 -22.48 16.03
C THR A 203 -6.49 -22.13 17.49
N SER A 204 -5.71 -21.06 17.71
CA SER A 204 -5.34 -20.61 19.06
C SER A 204 -6.54 -20.04 19.83
N ALA A 205 -7.40 -19.25 19.17
CA ALA A 205 -8.62 -18.72 19.79
C ALA A 205 -9.56 -19.85 20.22
N PHE A 206 -9.78 -20.86 19.38
CA PHE A 206 -10.56 -22.04 19.72
C PHE A 206 -9.98 -22.80 20.93
N GLY A 207 -8.65 -22.96 20.97
CA GLY A 207 -7.98 -23.67 22.06
C GLY A 207 -7.96 -22.94 23.40
N ILE A 208 -7.95 -21.61 23.40
CA ILE A 208 -7.91 -20.78 24.61
C ILE A 208 -9.33 -20.50 25.13
N ASN A 209 -10.27 -20.30 24.20
CA ASN A 209 -11.63 -19.82 24.44
C ASN A 209 -11.63 -18.55 25.33
N PRO A 210 -11.13 -17.42 24.80
CA PRO A 210 -11.02 -16.17 25.56
C PRO A 210 -12.37 -15.43 25.67
N ASP A 211 -12.57 -14.71 26.78
CA ASP A 211 -13.74 -13.83 26.96
C ASP A 211 -13.56 -12.50 26.21
N ILE A 212 -12.31 -12.01 26.14
CA ILE A 212 -11.91 -10.77 25.46
C ILE A 212 -10.60 -11.04 24.72
N ALA A 213 -10.42 -10.54 23.51
CA ALA A 213 -9.18 -10.68 22.77
C ALA A 213 -8.81 -9.40 22.03
N LEU A 214 -7.57 -8.94 22.18
CA LEU A 214 -7.03 -7.80 21.44
C LEU A 214 -6.04 -8.34 20.41
N SER A 215 -6.33 -8.20 19.14
CA SER A 215 -5.34 -8.41 18.08
C SER A 215 -4.49 -7.14 17.95
N ILE A 216 -3.19 -7.27 18.01
CA ILE A 216 -2.26 -6.19 17.74
C ILE A 216 -1.81 -6.43 16.32
N ASP A 217 -1.89 -5.40 15.50
CA ASP A 217 -1.68 -5.53 14.07
C ASP A 217 -1.14 -4.19 13.54
N VAL A 218 -0.89 -4.10 12.25
CA VAL A 218 -0.50 -2.88 11.57
C VAL A 218 -1.60 -2.36 10.67
N THR A 219 -1.44 -1.12 10.23
CA THR A 219 -2.35 -0.53 9.26
C THR A 219 -1.64 0.47 8.37
N GLY A 220 -2.23 0.71 7.20
CA GLY A 220 -1.81 1.73 6.26
C GLY A 220 -1.98 3.15 6.82
N THR A 221 -1.55 4.14 6.03
CA THR A 221 -1.60 5.55 6.41
C THR A 221 -2.03 6.44 5.25
N GLY A 222 -2.82 7.48 5.57
CA GLY A 222 -3.34 8.47 4.63
C GLY A 222 -2.43 9.68 4.41
N ASP A 223 -1.20 9.66 4.94
CA ASP A 223 -0.28 10.80 4.96
C ASP A 223 0.88 10.70 3.95
N THR A 224 0.80 9.79 2.97
CA THR A 224 1.77 9.68 1.87
C THR A 224 1.37 10.52 0.65
N PRO A 225 2.31 10.89 -0.25
CA PRO A 225 1.97 11.64 -1.45
C PRO A 225 0.95 10.91 -2.32
N LYS A 226 -0.20 11.55 -2.59
CA LYS A 226 -1.33 10.95 -3.31
C LYS A 226 -1.88 9.67 -2.65
N ALA A 227 -1.75 9.56 -1.33
CA ALA A 227 -2.36 8.48 -0.56
C ALA A 227 -3.86 8.39 -0.81
N ARG A 228 -4.41 7.18 -0.65
CA ARG A 228 -5.84 7.02 -0.47
C ARG A 228 -6.29 7.82 0.76
N LYS A 229 -7.52 8.32 0.73
CA LYS A 229 -8.08 9.04 1.88
C LYS A 229 -8.21 8.06 3.03
N MET A 230 -7.51 8.32 4.12
CA MET A 230 -7.55 7.54 5.35
C MET A 230 -7.33 8.49 6.52
N ALA A 231 -8.06 8.28 7.62
CA ALA A 231 -7.94 9.13 8.82
C ALA A 231 -6.60 8.95 9.53
N ILE A 232 -6.00 7.76 9.40
CA ILE A 232 -4.76 7.36 10.06
C ILE A 232 -3.55 8.09 9.50
N LYS A 233 -2.73 8.61 10.39
CA LYS A 233 -1.45 9.27 10.10
C LYS A 233 -0.35 8.73 11.01
N LEU A 234 0.87 8.65 10.49
CA LEU A 234 2.02 8.19 11.26
C LEU A 234 2.43 9.24 12.31
N GLY A 235 2.56 8.79 13.57
CA GLY A 235 2.95 9.65 14.70
C GLY A 235 1.79 10.30 15.45
N ASN A 236 0.54 10.09 15.01
CA ASN A 236 -0.66 10.64 15.65
C ASN A 236 -1.29 9.72 16.71
N GLY A 237 -0.55 8.71 17.17
CA GLY A 237 -1.03 7.74 18.15
C GLY A 237 -1.49 6.40 17.58
N ALA A 238 -1.87 5.49 18.46
CA ALA A 238 -2.29 4.14 18.10
C ALA A 238 -3.64 4.14 17.37
N ALA A 239 -3.77 3.30 16.34
CA ALA A 239 -5.02 3.12 15.64
C ALA A 239 -5.93 2.16 16.42
N ILE A 240 -7.13 2.61 16.78
CA ILE A 240 -8.20 1.76 17.31
C ILE A 240 -9.09 1.41 16.12
N LYS A 241 -9.12 0.12 15.76
CA LYS A 241 -9.88 -0.33 14.60
C LYS A 241 -11.37 -0.35 14.92
N VAL A 242 -12.14 0.36 14.11
CA VAL A 242 -13.62 0.35 14.13
C VAL A 242 -14.15 -0.72 13.19
N LYS A 243 -13.52 -0.87 12.01
CA LYS A 243 -13.95 -1.79 10.96
C LYS A 243 -12.79 -2.15 10.05
N ASP A 244 -12.76 -3.40 9.57
CA ASP A 244 -12.07 -3.78 8.34
C ASP A 244 -13.01 -4.53 7.37
N ARG A 245 -12.48 -5.27 6.40
CA ARG A 245 -13.31 -6.04 5.46
C ARG A 245 -13.92 -7.31 6.08
N GLY A 246 -13.26 -7.89 7.08
CA GLY A 246 -13.67 -9.12 7.73
C GLY A 246 -14.50 -8.91 9.00
N MET A 247 -14.41 -7.73 9.63
CA MET A 247 -15.12 -7.49 10.89
C MET A 247 -15.53 -6.02 11.14
N ILE A 248 -16.52 -5.87 12.03
CA ILE A 248 -16.87 -4.63 12.72
C ILE A 248 -16.60 -4.82 14.21
N SER A 249 -15.84 -3.90 14.79
CA SER A 249 -15.52 -3.88 16.22
C SER A 249 -16.76 -3.55 17.06
N ASN A 250 -16.97 -4.28 18.16
CA ASN A 250 -18.00 -4.00 19.17
C ASN A 250 -17.78 -2.61 19.79
N PRO A 251 -18.80 -1.75 19.74
CA PRO A 251 -18.70 -0.38 20.23
C PRO A 251 -18.29 -0.26 21.70
N SER A 252 -18.73 -1.17 22.58
CA SER A 252 -18.44 -1.11 24.02
C SER A 252 -16.94 -1.19 24.30
N VAL A 253 -16.26 -1.98 23.49
CA VAL A 253 -14.85 -2.27 23.61
C VAL A 253 -14.01 -1.15 22.99
N VAL A 254 -14.40 -0.66 21.81
CA VAL A 254 -13.82 0.56 21.19
C VAL A 254 -13.93 1.75 22.15
N ASN A 255 -15.12 1.98 22.72
CA ASN A 255 -15.35 3.05 23.68
C ASN A 255 -14.51 2.89 24.95
N SER A 256 -14.28 1.66 25.40
CA SER A 256 -13.41 1.40 26.57
C SER A 256 -11.95 1.74 26.28
N LEU A 257 -11.43 1.43 25.09
CA LEU A 257 -10.10 1.85 24.66
C LEU A 257 -10.00 3.38 24.54
N ILE A 258 -10.98 4.02 23.91
CA ILE A 258 -11.05 5.49 23.78
C ILE A 258 -11.01 6.14 25.16
N LYS A 259 -11.90 5.73 26.08
CA LYS A 259 -11.94 6.25 27.45
C LYS A 259 -10.62 6.03 28.19
N THR A 260 -9.99 4.87 28.00
CA THR A 260 -8.68 4.58 28.60
C THR A 260 -7.59 5.48 28.04
N ALA A 261 -7.57 5.69 26.72
CA ALA A 261 -6.62 6.57 26.06
C ALA A 261 -6.80 8.02 26.52
N GLN A 262 -8.03 8.52 26.56
CA GLN A 262 -8.38 9.86 27.06
C GLN A 262 -7.98 10.05 28.52
N LYS A 263 -8.33 9.09 29.40
CA LYS A 263 -7.99 9.14 30.84
C LYS A 263 -6.47 9.21 31.08
N ASN A 264 -5.67 8.60 30.20
CA ASN A 264 -4.22 8.54 30.33
C ASN A 264 -3.48 9.51 29.41
N ASN A 265 -4.18 10.43 28.72
CA ASN A 265 -3.60 11.35 27.74
C ASN A 265 -2.76 10.66 26.66
N ILE A 266 -3.19 9.47 26.22
CA ILE A 266 -2.54 8.70 25.16
C ILE A 266 -3.19 9.08 23.82
N PRO A 267 -2.42 9.58 22.83
CA PRO A 267 -2.95 9.85 21.50
C PRO A 267 -3.46 8.56 20.83
N TYR A 268 -4.63 8.65 20.21
CA TYR A 268 -5.26 7.56 19.46
C TYR A 268 -5.94 8.08 18.20
N GLN A 269 -6.21 7.16 17.27
CA GLN A 269 -6.88 7.43 16.01
C GLN A 269 -7.94 6.36 15.76
N LEU A 270 -9.06 6.69 15.15
CA LEU A 270 -10.06 5.68 14.75
C LEU A 270 -9.78 5.23 13.32
N GLU A 271 -9.61 3.92 13.16
CA GLU A 271 -9.33 3.31 11.86
C GLU A 271 -10.59 2.68 11.27
N VAL A 272 -10.85 3.01 10.00
CA VAL A 272 -11.72 2.26 9.12
C VAL A 272 -10.86 1.79 7.96
N LEU A 273 -10.65 0.48 7.85
CA LEU A 273 -9.85 -0.14 6.81
C LEU A 273 -10.77 -0.66 5.70
N GLU A 274 -10.67 -0.11 4.50
CA GLU A 274 -11.53 -0.50 3.38
C GLU A 274 -11.07 -1.78 2.67
N MET A 275 -9.78 -2.12 2.78
CA MET A 275 -9.16 -3.28 2.12
C MET A 275 -8.19 -4.00 3.06
N GLY A 276 -8.23 -5.33 3.04
CA GLY A 276 -7.48 -6.16 3.98
C GLY A 276 -8.35 -6.58 5.17
N THR A 277 -7.86 -7.58 5.87
CA THR A 277 -8.43 -8.12 7.10
C THR A 277 -7.27 -8.58 7.98
N THR A 278 -7.56 -9.13 9.15
CA THR A 278 -6.61 -9.32 10.24
C THR A 278 -7.04 -10.53 11.07
N ASP A 279 -6.14 -11.02 11.93
CA ASP A 279 -6.41 -12.13 12.86
C ASP A 279 -7.70 -11.94 13.68
N ALA A 280 -8.04 -10.69 14.01
CA ALA A 280 -9.25 -10.35 14.74
C ALA A 280 -10.54 -10.87 14.08
N THR A 281 -10.58 -10.98 12.75
CA THR A 281 -11.77 -11.47 12.03
C THR A 281 -12.11 -12.91 12.41
N VAL A 282 -11.12 -13.80 12.43
CA VAL A 282 -11.37 -15.20 12.79
C VAL A 282 -11.52 -15.39 14.29
N ILE A 283 -10.81 -14.59 15.10
CA ILE A 283 -10.94 -14.63 16.57
C ILE A 283 -12.38 -14.25 16.97
N GLN A 284 -12.92 -13.19 16.37
CA GLN A 284 -14.30 -12.74 16.65
C GLN A 284 -15.34 -13.80 16.28
N LEU A 285 -15.12 -14.55 15.19
CA LEU A 285 -16.03 -15.60 14.72
C LEU A 285 -15.95 -16.90 15.52
N THR A 286 -14.81 -17.16 16.19
CA THR A 286 -14.64 -18.43 16.90
C THR A 286 -15.50 -18.55 18.16
N MET A 287 -16.04 -17.46 18.74
CA MET A 287 -16.85 -17.46 19.97
C MET A 287 -17.85 -16.26 20.01
N GLU A 288 -18.42 -15.91 21.17
CA GLU A 288 -19.45 -14.86 21.41
C GLU A 288 -18.97 -13.39 21.16
N GLY A 289 -18.31 -13.11 20.04
CA GLY A 289 -17.97 -11.75 19.64
C GLY A 289 -16.80 -11.15 20.42
N VAL A 290 -15.64 -11.77 20.29
CA VAL A 290 -14.40 -11.39 20.98
C VAL A 290 -13.61 -10.37 20.16
N LEU A 291 -13.06 -9.32 20.81
CA LEU A 291 -12.90 -8.03 20.14
C LEU A 291 -11.68 -7.17 20.49
N ILE A 292 -10.92 -6.74 19.46
CA ILE A 292 -10.17 -5.45 19.28
C ILE A 292 -9.06 -5.59 18.24
N ILE A 293 -8.73 -4.46 17.56
CA ILE A 293 -7.34 -4.17 17.11
C ILE A 293 -6.73 -2.90 17.69
N LEU A 294 -5.45 -2.99 18.12
CA LEU A 294 -4.52 -1.87 18.24
C LEU A 294 -3.57 -1.87 17.02
N GLY A 295 -3.86 -1.02 16.05
CA GLY A 295 -3.06 -0.84 14.84
C GLY A 295 -1.81 0.00 15.12
N ILE A 296 -0.63 -0.57 14.99
CA ILE A 296 0.63 0.16 14.96
C ILE A 296 0.81 0.66 13.53
N VAL A 297 0.68 1.98 13.36
CA VAL A 297 0.72 2.62 12.04
C VAL A 297 2.06 2.34 11.37
N MET A 298 2.01 1.74 10.20
CA MET A 298 3.20 1.18 9.58
C MET A 298 3.43 1.82 8.22
N LEU A 299 4.64 2.37 8.09
CA LEU A 299 5.14 2.90 6.84
C LEU A 299 5.86 1.73 6.14
N THR A 300 5.18 1.02 5.24
CA THR A 300 5.93 0.33 4.18
C THR A 300 6.65 1.41 3.40
N ALA A 301 7.96 1.53 3.65
CA ALA A 301 8.79 2.56 3.07
C ALA A 301 8.84 2.42 1.53
N PHE A 302 7.91 3.08 0.84
CA PHE A 302 8.06 3.43 -0.57
C PHE A 302 8.62 4.85 -0.63
N TYR A 303 9.95 4.96 -0.59
CA TYR A 303 10.63 6.19 -0.95
C TYR A 303 10.73 6.31 -2.48
N SER A 304 9.64 6.68 -3.15
CA SER A 304 9.69 7.08 -4.57
C SER A 304 9.51 8.58 -4.81
N ARG A 305 9.58 9.42 -3.76
CA ARG A 305 9.74 10.87 -3.95
C ARG A 305 10.87 11.48 -3.12
N ALA A 306 11.12 11.01 -1.89
CA ALA A 306 12.26 11.52 -1.12
C ALA A 306 13.62 11.00 -1.62
N TYR A 307 13.73 9.79 -2.20
CA TYR A 307 14.98 9.32 -2.81
C TYR A 307 15.36 10.14 -4.06
N LEU A 308 14.39 10.48 -4.91
CA LEU A 308 14.62 11.36 -6.07
C LEU A 308 14.88 12.82 -5.64
N THR A 309 14.21 13.31 -4.61
CA THR A 309 14.48 14.65 -4.05
C THR A 309 15.81 14.71 -3.30
N ALA A 310 16.23 13.63 -2.62
CA ALA A 310 17.52 13.52 -1.94
C ALA A 310 18.67 13.33 -2.94
N LEU A 311 18.47 12.61 -4.05
CA LEU A 311 19.43 12.56 -5.15
C LEU A 311 19.56 13.93 -5.83
N LYS A 312 18.46 14.66 -6.02
CA LYS A 312 18.50 16.05 -6.51
C LYS A 312 19.17 16.99 -5.50
N ALA A 313 18.85 16.86 -4.21
CA ALA A 313 19.44 17.69 -3.16
C ALA A 313 20.92 17.41 -2.96
N LYS A 314 21.33 16.13 -3.00
CA LYS A 314 22.74 15.72 -2.95
C LYS A 314 23.50 16.19 -4.19
N LYS A 315 22.93 16.05 -5.39
CA LYS A 315 23.53 16.58 -6.62
C LYS A 315 23.62 18.12 -6.61
N LEU A 316 22.67 18.81 -5.98
CA LEU A 316 22.71 20.26 -5.77
C LEU A 316 23.73 20.66 -4.69
N GLN A 317 23.86 19.88 -3.62
CA GLN A 317 24.83 20.12 -2.55
C GLN A 317 26.27 19.85 -3.02
N ASP A 318 26.50 18.79 -3.79
CA ASP A 318 27.78 18.48 -4.43
C ASP A 318 28.15 19.57 -5.46
N ARG A 319 27.16 20.09 -6.20
CA ARG A 319 27.37 21.21 -7.14
C ARG A 319 27.61 22.54 -6.41
N ASN A 320 26.97 22.79 -5.28
CA ASN A 320 27.23 23.97 -4.47
C ASN A 320 28.63 23.92 -3.85
N LYS A 321 29.05 22.75 -3.33
CA LYS A 321 30.43 22.57 -2.84
C LYS A 321 31.46 22.78 -3.95
N TYR A 322 31.22 22.23 -5.14
CA TYR A 322 32.07 22.49 -6.30
C TYR A 322 32.13 23.99 -6.66
N LEU A 323 30.99 24.70 -6.61
CA LEU A 323 30.94 26.13 -6.88
C LEU A 323 31.65 26.95 -5.81
N GLU A 324 31.54 26.59 -4.52
CA GLU A 324 32.29 27.21 -3.42
C GLU A 324 33.81 27.02 -3.62
N GLU A 325 34.25 25.81 -3.99
CA GLU A 325 35.65 25.54 -4.31
C GLU A 325 36.15 26.34 -5.54
N GLN A 326 35.30 26.56 -6.55
CA GLN A 326 35.63 27.45 -7.68
C GLN A 326 35.67 28.92 -7.25
N PHE A 327 34.77 29.37 -6.37
CA PHE A 327 34.76 30.73 -5.84
C PHE A 327 36.01 31.03 -5.02
N ASP A 328 36.47 30.08 -4.20
CA ASP A 328 37.69 30.24 -3.43
C ASP A 328 38.93 30.27 -4.35
N LYS A 329 38.94 29.48 -5.43
CA LYS A 329 39.97 29.59 -6.48
C LYS A 329 39.95 30.94 -7.18
N ILE A 330 38.77 31.48 -7.49
CA ILE A 330 38.63 32.81 -8.10
C ILE A 330 39.17 33.89 -7.15
N LYS A 331 38.83 33.83 -5.85
CA LYS A 331 39.38 34.77 -4.85
C LYS A 331 40.90 34.68 -4.74
N GLN A 332 41.45 33.46 -4.78
CA GLN A 332 42.90 33.28 -4.75
C GLN A 332 43.55 33.85 -6.02
N LEU A 333 42.97 33.58 -7.20
CA LEU A 333 43.44 34.16 -8.46
C LEU A 333 43.35 35.68 -8.49
N GLU A 334 42.30 36.29 -7.93
CA GLU A 334 42.20 37.74 -7.77
C GLU A 334 43.33 38.29 -6.88
N LYS A 335 43.66 37.59 -5.79
CA LYS A 335 44.77 37.96 -4.92
C LYS A 335 46.10 37.87 -5.65
N ASP A 336 46.33 36.79 -6.39
CA ASP A 336 47.55 36.57 -7.17
C ASP A 336 47.67 37.62 -8.30
N ILE A 337 46.58 37.96 -9.01
CA ILE A 337 46.57 39.02 -10.04
C ILE A 337 46.93 40.38 -9.42
N ASN A 338 46.41 40.69 -8.24
CA ASN A 338 46.74 41.94 -7.54
C ASN A 338 48.21 41.97 -7.11
N GLU A 339 48.77 40.85 -6.68
CA GLU A 339 50.17 40.73 -6.32
C GLU A 339 51.09 40.86 -7.55
N ILE A 340 50.77 40.18 -8.65
CA ILE A 340 51.46 40.31 -9.93
C ILE A 340 51.37 41.75 -10.44
N SER A 341 50.21 42.42 -10.31
CA SER A 341 50.05 43.82 -10.71
C SER A 341 50.95 44.74 -9.90
N ARG A 342 51.08 44.52 -8.58
CA ARG A 342 52.02 45.26 -7.73
C ARG A 342 53.48 44.98 -8.08
N GLN A 343 53.83 43.72 -8.38
CA GLN A 343 55.18 43.38 -8.80
C GLN A 343 55.52 44.01 -10.16
N ARG A 344 54.57 44.00 -11.10
CA ARG A 344 54.69 44.68 -12.39
C ARG A 344 54.88 46.18 -12.21
N GLU A 345 54.12 46.83 -11.33
CA GLU A 345 54.28 48.26 -11.04
C GLU A 345 55.66 48.56 -10.48
N LYS A 346 56.16 47.75 -9.54
CA LYS A 346 57.54 47.85 -9.04
C LYS A 346 58.58 47.67 -10.15
N LEU A 347 58.36 46.72 -11.07
CA LEU A 347 59.25 46.46 -12.21
C LEU A 347 59.21 47.62 -13.23
N GLU A 348 58.03 48.16 -13.52
CA GLU A 348 57.84 49.32 -14.42
C GLU A 348 58.55 50.56 -13.87
N ILE A 349 58.53 50.77 -12.54
CA ILE A 349 59.30 51.81 -11.86
C ILE A 349 60.81 51.54 -11.95
N ALA A 350 61.25 50.31 -11.65
CA ALA A 350 62.67 49.94 -11.70
C ALA A 350 63.28 50.01 -13.11
N LEU A 351 62.47 49.78 -14.15
CA LEU A 351 62.86 49.84 -15.56
C LEU A 351 62.67 51.24 -16.18
N GLY A 352 62.22 52.24 -15.41
CA GLY A 352 62.04 53.62 -15.89
C GLY A 352 60.90 53.81 -16.89
N ILE A 353 59.95 52.87 -16.97
CA ILE A 353 58.83 52.91 -17.93
C ILE A 353 57.69 53.72 -17.32
N THR A 354 57.59 55.00 -17.67
CA THR A 354 56.48 55.88 -17.27
C THR A 354 55.23 55.61 -18.13
N LYS A 355 54.15 55.10 -17.52
CA LYS A 355 52.87 54.91 -18.24
C LYS A 355 51.98 56.16 -18.18
N LYS A 356 51.78 56.75 -19.35
CA LYS A 356 50.66 57.67 -19.67
C LYS A 356 49.32 56.98 -19.41
N THR A 357 48.41 57.77 -18.83
CA THR A 357 47.01 57.49 -18.47
C THR A 357 46.19 56.77 -19.55
N ARG A 358 45.42 55.75 -19.15
CA ARG A 358 44.18 55.32 -19.84
C ARG A 358 43.06 55.13 -18.81
N LYS A 359 41.96 55.88 -18.99
CA LYS A 359 40.70 55.77 -18.25
C LYS A 359 40.12 54.36 -18.40
N SER A 360 39.80 53.70 -17.27
CA SER A 360 38.92 52.54 -17.24
C SER A 360 37.58 52.94 -16.60
N SER A 361 36.51 52.82 -17.36
CA SER A 361 35.13 52.84 -16.89
C SER A 361 34.84 51.54 -16.12
N SER A 362 34.65 51.64 -14.80
CA SER A 362 34.15 50.55 -13.96
C SER A 362 32.78 50.92 -13.40
N ASN A 363 31.72 50.35 -13.97
CA ASN A 363 30.40 50.33 -13.34
C ASN A 363 30.44 49.33 -12.17
N GLN A 364 30.60 49.84 -10.96
CA GLN A 364 30.31 49.12 -9.72
C GLN A 364 28.78 49.07 -9.52
N THR A 365 28.20 47.88 -9.52
CA THR A 365 26.84 47.68 -9.00
C THR A 365 26.93 47.02 -7.64
N THR A 366 26.78 47.84 -6.60
CA THR A 366 26.76 47.47 -5.18
C THR A 366 25.48 46.69 -4.85
N ILE A 367 25.62 45.52 -4.23
CA ILE A 367 24.50 44.75 -3.67
C ILE A 367 24.15 45.33 -2.30
N ASN A 368 22.95 45.92 -2.19
CA ASN A 368 22.37 46.35 -0.92
C ASN A 368 21.46 45.25 -0.34
N TYR A 369 21.76 44.80 0.88
CA TYR A 369 20.83 44.06 1.73
C TYR A 369 20.45 44.98 2.90
N ASN A 370 19.18 45.37 2.97
CA ASN A 370 18.45 45.69 4.22
C ASN A 370 17.00 46.11 3.90
N ASN A 371 16.01 45.37 4.40
CA ASN A 371 15.15 45.84 5.52
C ASN A 371 13.97 44.90 5.80
N GLN A 372 13.70 44.77 7.10
CA GLN A 372 12.49 44.24 7.73
C GLN A 372 11.27 45.12 7.42
N THR A 373 10.07 44.51 7.39
CA THR A 373 8.80 45.05 7.92
C THR A 373 7.74 43.93 7.79
N SER A 374 7.37 43.29 8.90
CA SER A 374 6.21 43.58 9.77
C SER A 374 4.87 43.10 9.20
N ALA A 375 4.18 42.33 10.04
CA ALA A 375 2.82 41.84 9.84
C ALA A 375 1.82 43.00 9.72
N ASP A 376 0.85 42.87 8.83
CA ASP A 376 -0.53 43.19 9.18
C ASP A 376 -1.56 42.46 8.32
N ASN A 377 -2.69 42.18 8.95
CA ASN A 377 -3.85 41.47 8.46
C ASN A 377 -4.52 42.18 7.27
N ASN A 378 -5.06 41.40 6.31
CA ASN A 378 -6.31 41.74 5.60
C ASN A 378 -6.86 40.52 4.81
N GLY A 379 -7.84 39.85 5.40
CA GLY A 379 -9.25 39.88 4.93
C GLY A 379 -9.69 39.38 3.55
N GLU A 380 -8.83 39.09 2.56
CA GLU A 380 -9.34 38.86 1.17
C GLU A 380 -9.13 37.45 0.58
N ASN A 381 -8.38 36.55 1.23
CA ASN A 381 -7.95 35.30 0.59
C ASN A 381 -8.85 34.05 0.83
N ILE A 382 -10.06 34.20 1.38
CA ILE A 382 -10.95 33.07 1.68
C ILE A 382 -11.95 32.78 0.52
N SER A 383 -12.21 33.77 -0.35
CA SER A 383 -13.13 33.64 -1.49
C SER A 383 -12.55 32.82 -2.66
N LEU A 384 -11.26 33.01 -2.97
CA LEU A 384 -10.62 32.44 -4.16
C LEU A 384 -10.34 30.92 -4.04
N LYS A 385 -9.98 30.42 -2.85
CA LYS A 385 -9.74 28.98 -2.59
C LYS A 385 -10.99 28.10 -2.78
N ASN A 386 -12.19 28.66 -2.62
CA ASN A 386 -13.43 27.92 -2.79
C ASN A 386 -13.80 27.68 -4.27
N LYS A 387 -13.31 28.51 -5.20
CA LYS A 387 -13.60 28.36 -6.63
C LYS A 387 -12.80 27.20 -7.23
N GLU A 388 -11.51 27.13 -6.93
CA GLU A 388 -10.63 26.04 -7.37
C GLU A 388 -10.99 24.69 -6.72
N MET A 389 -11.36 24.68 -5.43
CA MET A 389 -11.82 23.45 -4.77
C MET A 389 -13.19 22.99 -5.26
N LYS A 390 -14.12 23.91 -5.55
CA LYS A 390 -15.38 23.55 -6.22
C LYS A 390 -15.14 23.03 -7.63
N GLN A 391 -14.17 23.59 -8.35
CA GLN A 391 -13.77 23.15 -9.69
C GLN A 391 -13.08 21.78 -9.66
N TYR A 392 -12.26 21.51 -8.64
CA TYR A 392 -11.64 20.20 -8.43
C TYR A 392 -12.66 19.14 -8.01
N LEU A 393 -13.60 19.49 -7.10
CA LEU A 393 -14.69 18.59 -6.70
C LEU A 393 -15.68 18.34 -7.84
N SER A 394 -15.99 19.36 -8.65
CA SER A 394 -16.84 19.18 -9.84
C SER A 394 -16.12 18.32 -10.87
N PHE A 395 -14.82 18.53 -11.10
CA PHE A 395 -14.00 17.72 -11.99
C PHE A 395 -13.84 16.27 -11.50
N SER A 396 -13.62 16.05 -10.20
CA SER A 396 -13.55 14.72 -9.58
C SER A 396 -14.89 13.99 -9.60
N LYS A 397 -16.01 14.69 -9.34
CA LYS A 397 -17.36 14.14 -9.50
C LYS A 397 -17.65 13.82 -10.96
N GLN A 398 -17.24 14.67 -11.89
CA GLN A 398 -17.41 14.46 -13.33
C GLN A 398 -16.58 13.25 -13.82
N GLN A 399 -15.34 13.10 -13.37
CA GLN A 399 -14.51 11.92 -13.67
C GLN A 399 -15.06 10.63 -13.06
N ASN A 400 -15.59 10.67 -11.83
CA ASN A 400 -16.20 9.47 -11.25
C ASN A 400 -17.50 9.09 -11.98
N ARG A 401 -18.23 10.06 -12.52
CA ARG A 401 -19.46 9.80 -13.29
C ARG A 401 -19.19 9.24 -14.69
N THR A 402 -18.01 9.43 -15.24
CA THR A 402 -17.64 8.92 -16.58
C THR A 402 -17.01 7.52 -16.55
N ILE A 403 -16.86 6.90 -15.38
CA ILE A 403 -16.38 5.51 -15.25
C ILE A 403 -17.59 4.58 -15.08
N PRO A 404 -17.69 3.45 -15.80
CA PRO A 404 -18.85 2.55 -15.73
C PRO A 404 -18.87 1.64 -14.49
N ASN A 405 -18.99 2.22 -13.29
CA ASN A 405 -18.76 1.53 -12.00
C ASN A 405 -20.03 1.18 -11.20
N ILE A 406 -21.20 1.16 -11.84
CA ILE A 406 -22.45 0.70 -11.23
C ILE A 406 -23.01 -0.47 -12.01
N MET A 407 -23.68 -1.39 -11.31
CA MET A 407 -24.38 -2.48 -11.96
C MET A 407 -25.58 -1.91 -12.75
N PRO A 408 -25.70 -2.22 -14.05
CA PRO A 408 -26.69 -1.58 -14.92
C PRO A 408 -28.11 -2.10 -14.69
N VAL A 409 -28.27 -3.26 -14.06
CA VAL A 409 -29.58 -3.80 -13.66
C VAL A 409 -29.42 -4.58 -12.36
N ASN A 410 -30.43 -4.54 -11.49
CA ASN A 410 -30.47 -5.39 -10.31
C ASN A 410 -30.89 -6.81 -10.73
N GLY A 411 -29.95 -7.75 -10.71
CA GLY A 411 -30.18 -9.12 -11.18
C GLY A 411 -28.98 -10.03 -10.91
N TRP A 412 -29.06 -11.27 -11.39
CA TRP A 412 -28.07 -12.32 -11.11
C TRP A 412 -27.15 -12.51 -12.31
N ILE A 413 -25.83 -12.48 -12.09
CA ILE A 413 -24.86 -12.77 -13.17
C ILE A 413 -24.93 -14.27 -13.49
N THR A 414 -25.50 -14.62 -14.63
CA THR A 414 -25.66 -16.01 -15.10
C THR A 414 -24.52 -16.46 -16.00
N LYS A 415 -23.88 -15.52 -16.71
CA LYS A 415 -22.71 -15.81 -17.54
C LYS A 415 -21.64 -14.75 -17.33
N ARG A 416 -20.41 -15.21 -17.08
CA ARG A 416 -19.26 -14.33 -16.79
C ARG A 416 -18.45 -14.01 -18.04
N PHE A 417 -17.59 -13.02 -17.91
CA PHE A 417 -16.64 -12.63 -18.94
C PHE A 417 -15.61 -13.75 -19.20
N SER A 418 -15.34 -14.05 -20.46
CA SER A 418 -14.31 -15.02 -20.88
C SER A 418 -13.79 -14.70 -22.29
N LEU A 419 -12.80 -15.45 -22.78
CA LEU A 419 -12.26 -15.26 -24.12
C LEU A 419 -13.31 -15.44 -25.25
N VAL A 420 -14.38 -16.19 -24.97
CA VAL A 420 -15.47 -16.45 -25.92
C VAL A 420 -16.75 -15.67 -25.57
N HIS A 421 -16.76 -14.93 -24.45
CA HIS A 421 -17.89 -14.15 -23.98
C HIS A 421 -17.45 -12.75 -23.56
N ARG A 422 -17.73 -11.76 -24.41
CA ARG A 422 -17.15 -10.41 -24.38
C ARG A 422 -17.77 -9.46 -23.34
N GLY A 423 -18.69 -9.96 -22.53
CA GLY A 423 -19.39 -9.24 -21.47
C GLY A 423 -19.83 -10.17 -20.35
N ILE A 424 -20.87 -9.74 -19.63
CA ILE A 424 -21.60 -10.55 -18.66
C ILE A 424 -23.07 -10.60 -19.03
N ASP A 425 -23.73 -11.69 -18.66
CA ASP A 425 -25.18 -11.82 -18.76
C ASP A 425 -25.78 -11.68 -17.37
N ILE A 426 -26.71 -10.75 -17.21
CA ILE A 426 -27.38 -10.46 -15.95
C ILE A 426 -28.86 -10.82 -16.10
N ALA A 427 -29.28 -11.92 -15.50
CA ALA A 427 -30.68 -12.33 -15.48
C ALA A 427 -31.49 -11.43 -14.55
N ALA A 428 -32.58 -10.89 -15.09
CA ALA A 428 -33.57 -10.11 -14.37
C ALA A 428 -34.93 -10.28 -15.07
N PRO A 429 -36.05 -10.08 -14.37
CA PRO A 429 -37.38 -10.14 -14.99
C PRO A 429 -37.48 -9.24 -16.23
N GLU A 430 -38.18 -9.70 -17.25
CA GLU A 430 -38.49 -8.86 -18.42
C GLU A 430 -39.19 -7.56 -17.98
N GLY A 431 -38.80 -6.44 -18.58
CA GLY A 431 -39.28 -5.11 -18.20
C GLY A 431 -38.48 -4.43 -17.08
N THR A 432 -37.56 -5.13 -16.39
CA THR A 432 -36.72 -4.52 -15.35
C THR A 432 -35.92 -3.33 -15.91
N PRO A 433 -35.91 -2.16 -15.26
CA PRO A 433 -35.17 -0.99 -15.75
C PRO A 433 -33.66 -1.24 -15.88
N ILE A 434 -33.10 -0.84 -17.02
CA ILE A 434 -31.65 -0.82 -17.29
C ILE A 434 -31.16 0.62 -17.14
N LEU A 435 -30.16 0.78 -16.29
CA LEU A 435 -29.50 2.04 -15.98
C LEU A 435 -28.23 2.22 -16.82
N SER A 436 -27.96 3.45 -17.25
CA SER A 436 -26.65 3.79 -17.80
C SER A 436 -25.61 3.70 -16.69
N SER A 437 -24.60 2.85 -16.88
CA SER A 437 -23.49 2.70 -15.94
C SER A 437 -22.52 3.89 -15.93
N THR A 438 -22.61 4.81 -16.90
CA THR A 438 -21.73 5.98 -17.06
C THR A 438 -22.47 7.21 -17.56
N ASP A 439 -21.96 8.41 -17.26
CA ASP A 439 -22.25 9.61 -18.04
C ASP A 439 -21.64 9.42 -19.43
N GLY A 440 -22.40 9.72 -20.49
CA GLY A 440 -21.92 9.59 -21.86
C GLY A 440 -22.95 9.94 -22.92
N ILE A 441 -22.49 9.96 -24.17
CA ILE A 441 -23.34 10.15 -25.35
C ILE A 441 -23.73 8.77 -25.87
N VAL A 442 -25.02 8.59 -26.16
CA VAL A 442 -25.54 7.40 -26.83
C VAL A 442 -24.99 7.38 -28.26
N SER A 443 -23.98 6.55 -28.46
CA SER A 443 -23.25 6.42 -29.72
C SER A 443 -23.95 5.51 -30.73
N PHE A 444 -24.80 4.61 -30.26
CA PHE A 444 -25.55 3.66 -31.08
C PHE A 444 -26.84 3.23 -30.39
N VAL A 445 -27.91 3.13 -31.18
CA VAL A 445 -29.15 2.42 -30.87
C VAL A 445 -29.55 1.69 -32.14
N GLY A 446 -29.79 0.38 -32.07
CA GLY A 446 -30.18 -0.39 -33.25
C GLY A 446 -30.28 -1.88 -32.98
N TRP A 447 -30.71 -2.62 -34.01
CA TRP A 447 -30.87 -4.06 -33.97
C TRP A 447 -29.56 -4.79 -34.31
N ASP A 448 -29.26 -5.85 -33.55
CA ASP A 448 -28.20 -6.83 -33.79
C ASP A 448 -28.81 -8.23 -33.85
N SER A 449 -28.36 -9.07 -34.79
CA SER A 449 -28.96 -10.40 -34.99
C SER A 449 -28.75 -11.37 -33.83
N ILE A 450 -27.72 -11.15 -33.00
CA ILE A 450 -27.42 -11.94 -31.81
C ILE A 450 -27.95 -11.22 -30.58
N LEU A 451 -27.61 -9.95 -30.42
CA LEU A 451 -27.87 -9.18 -29.19
C LEU A 451 -29.22 -8.45 -29.20
N GLY A 452 -30.04 -8.56 -30.25
CA GLY A 452 -31.36 -7.92 -30.30
C GLY A 452 -31.27 -6.39 -30.31
N ASN A 453 -32.10 -5.71 -29.52
CA ASN A 453 -31.99 -4.26 -29.39
C ASN A 453 -30.77 -3.90 -28.54
N VAL A 454 -29.86 -3.13 -29.14
CA VAL A 454 -28.57 -2.75 -28.54
C VAL A 454 -28.46 -1.25 -28.36
N ILE A 455 -27.93 -0.84 -27.21
CA ILE A 455 -27.53 0.53 -26.92
C ILE A 455 -26.03 0.56 -26.65
N LYS A 456 -25.31 1.55 -27.19
CA LYS A 456 -23.91 1.83 -26.81
C LYS A 456 -23.76 3.24 -26.29
N VAL A 457 -23.29 3.39 -25.05
CA VAL A 457 -23.01 4.70 -24.44
C VAL A 457 -21.50 4.92 -24.38
N LYS A 458 -21.02 5.99 -25.01
CA LYS A 458 -19.61 6.38 -25.03
C LYS A 458 -19.35 7.51 -24.05
N SER A 459 -18.46 7.27 -23.11
CA SER A 459 -18.06 8.27 -22.11
C SER A 459 -16.87 9.11 -22.60
N SER A 460 -16.74 10.32 -22.06
CA SER A 460 -15.62 11.23 -22.36
C SER A 460 -14.28 10.74 -21.80
N SER A 461 -14.30 9.78 -20.88
CA SER A 461 -13.15 9.08 -20.29
C SER A 461 -12.61 7.92 -21.15
N GLY A 462 -13.22 7.66 -22.32
CA GLY A 462 -12.78 6.63 -23.26
C GLY A 462 -13.51 5.28 -23.17
N TYR A 463 -14.36 5.09 -22.15
CA TYR A 463 -15.18 3.88 -22.03
C TYR A 463 -16.34 3.87 -23.03
N THR A 464 -16.67 2.71 -23.56
CA THR A 464 -17.93 2.43 -24.25
C THR A 464 -18.63 1.29 -23.53
N THR A 465 -19.89 1.48 -23.17
CA THR A 465 -20.71 0.44 -22.53
C THR A 465 -21.78 -0.03 -23.48
N LEU A 466 -21.98 -1.34 -23.58
CA LEU A 466 -22.96 -1.98 -24.45
C LEU A 466 -24.05 -2.62 -23.59
N TYR A 467 -25.31 -2.40 -23.97
CA TYR A 467 -26.49 -2.99 -23.35
C TYR A 467 -27.26 -3.73 -24.45
N GLY A 468 -27.31 -5.05 -24.36
CA GLY A 468 -27.99 -5.93 -25.33
C GLY A 468 -29.20 -6.63 -24.73
N HIS A 469 -29.99 -7.24 -25.62
CA HIS A 469 -31.26 -7.92 -25.35
C HIS A 469 -32.34 -6.99 -24.76
N CYS A 470 -32.27 -5.69 -25.04
CA CYS A 470 -33.24 -4.71 -24.52
C CYS A 470 -34.66 -4.97 -25.07
N LEU A 471 -35.70 -4.81 -24.24
CA LEU A 471 -37.09 -4.83 -24.69
C LEU A 471 -37.50 -3.46 -25.23
N ASN A 472 -37.65 -2.49 -24.33
CA ASN A 472 -37.96 -1.10 -24.68
C ASN A 472 -36.69 -0.26 -24.58
N VAL A 473 -36.47 0.60 -25.57
CA VAL A 473 -35.35 1.55 -25.58
C VAL A 473 -35.90 2.97 -25.40
N PHE A 474 -35.41 3.68 -24.37
CA PHE A 474 -35.93 4.99 -23.98
C PHE A 474 -35.05 6.16 -24.42
N VAL A 475 -33.98 5.87 -25.16
CA VAL A 475 -32.98 6.85 -25.61
C VAL A 475 -32.70 6.68 -27.09
N LYS A 476 -32.26 7.75 -27.76
CA LYS A 476 -31.87 7.74 -29.17
C LYS A 476 -30.39 8.08 -29.33
N LYS A 477 -29.83 7.70 -30.48
CA LYS A 477 -28.45 8.07 -30.84
C LYS A 477 -28.28 9.59 -30.79
N GLY A 478 -27.22 10.05 -30.11
CA GLY A 478 -26.92 11.46 -29.89
C GLY A 478 -27.35 11.98 -28.51
N ASP A 479 -28.23 11.28 -27.79
CA ASP A 479 -28.65 11.71 -26.45
C ASP A 479 -27.48 11.66 -25.46
N PHE A 480 -27.40 12.66 -24.59
CA PHE A 480 -26.54 12.60 -23.41
C PHE A 480 -27.30 11.94 -22.27
N VAL A 481 -26.78 10.81 -21.78
CA VAL A 481 -27.34 10.10 -20.63
C VAL A 481 -26.44 10.29 -19.41
N ARG A 482 -27.08 10.52 -18.26
CA ARG A 482 -26.39 10.54 -16.97
C ARG A 482 -26.26 9.11 -16.45
N LYS A 483 -25.18 8.83 -15.72
CA LYS A 483 -25.05 7.63 -14.90
C LYS A 483 -26.29 7.49 -14.01
N SER A 484 -26.79 6.26 -13.91
CA SER A 484 -28.02 5.88 -13.22
C SER A 484 -29.32 6.36 -13.87
N ALA A 485 -29.27 7.01 -15.04
CA ALA A 485 -30.49 7.26 -15.81
C ALA A 485 -30.99 5.95 -16.43
N ILE A 486 -32.30 5.74 -16.43
CA ILE A 486 -32.94 4.61 -17.11
C ILE A 486 -32.80 4.84 -18.62
N ILE A 487 -32.26 3.85 -19.34
CA ILE A 487 -32.02 3.92 -20.79
C ILE A 487 -32.78 2.86 -21.58
N ALA A 488 -33.16 1.76 -20.93
CA ALA A 488 -33.92 0.68 -21.53
C ALA A 488 -34.60 -0.18 -20.44
N SER A 489 -35.30 -1.23 -20.87
CA SER A 489 -35.73 -2.32 -19.99
C SER A 489 -35.17 -3.66 -20.46
N VAL A 490 -34.94 -4.58 -19.52
CA VAL A 490 -34.50 -5.96 -19.81
C VAL A 490 -35.52 -6.65 -20.70
N GLY A 491 -35.03 -7.41 -21.67
CA GLY A 491 -35.86 -8.13 -22.62
C GLY A 491 -35.30 -9.49 -22.99
N LYS A 492 -35.99 -10.10 -23.95
CA LYS A 492 -35.62 -11.35 -24.61
C LYS A 492 -35.53 -11.14 -26.13
N THR A 493 -34.97 -10.00 -26.56
CA THR A 493 -34.82 -9.69 -28.00
C THR A 493 -33.51 -10.28 -28.54
N GLY A 494 -33.45 -10.59 -29.84
CA GLY A 494 -32.28 -11.27 -30.43
C GLY A 494 -32.26 -12.77 -30.13
N ARG A 495 -31.07 -13.37 -30.07
CA ARG A 495 -30.88 -14.81 -29.88
C ARG A 495 -30.72 -15.17 -28.40
N THR A 496 -31.83 -15.28 -27.70
CA THR A 496 -31.86 -15.65 -26.28
C THR A 496 -33.10 -16.49 -25.91
N GLU A 497 -32.93 -17.42 -24.98
CA GLU A 497 -33.99 -18.31 -24.49
C GLU A 497 -34.71 -17.77 -23.23
N ALA A 498 -34.12 -16.80 -22.53
CA ALA A 498 -34.67 -16.21 -21.31
C ALA A 498 -34.33 -14.71 -21.16
N PRO A 499 -35.18 -13.91 -20.49
CA PRO A 499 -34.91 -12.49 -20.27
C PRO A 499 -33.62 -12.25 -19.47
N HIS A 500 -32.70 -11.47 -20.03
CA HIS A 500 -31.47 -11.04 -19.37
C HIS A 500 -30.88 -9.83 -20.09
N LEU A 501 -29.95 -9.14 -19.41
CA LEU A 501 -29.14 -8.09 -20.01
C LEU A 501 -27.77 -8.65 -20.37
N HIS A 502 -27.39 -8.60 -21.65
CA HIS A 502 -25.99 -8.75 -22.05
C HIS A 502 -25.28 -7.40 -21.92
N TYR A 503 -24.23 -7.34 -21.09
CA TYR A 503 -23.54 -6.08 -20.77
C TYR A 503 -22.03 -6.17 -21.01
N GLU A 504 -21.50 -5.24 -21.80
CA GLU A 504 -20.06 -5.13 -22.06
C GLU A 504 -19.50 -3.78 -21.63
N ILE A 505 -18.23 -3.78 -21.23
CA ILE A 505 -17.42 -2.57 -21.06
C ILE A 505 -16.23 -2.66 -22.01
N LEU A 506 -16.02 -1.61 -22.79
CA LEU A 506 -14.90 -1.48 -23.71
C LEU A 506 -14.08 -0.25 -23.36
N MET A 507 -12.75 -0.36 -23.45
CA MET A 507 -11.83 0.78 -23.47
C MET A 507 -11.01 0.71 -24.75
N ASN A 508 -11.02 1.77 -25.56
CA ASN A 508 -10.29 1.81 -26.83
C ASN A 508 -10.54 0.58 -27.74
N LYS A 509 -11.80 0.12 -27.82
CA LYS A 509 -12.26 -1.05 -28.59
C LYS A 509 -11.83 -2.42 -28.05
N VAL A 510 -11.18 -2.49 -26.88
CA VAL A 510 -10.87 -3.75 -26.19
C VAL A 510 -11.91 -4.02 -25.11
N ASN A 511 -12.53 -5.21 -25.14
CA ASN A 511 -13.47 -5.64 -24.10
C ASN A 511 -12.74 -5.89 -22.78
N LEU A 512 -13.28 -5.33 -21.71
CA LEU A 512 -12.80 -5.47 -20.33
C LEU A 512 -13.82 -6.30 -19.55
N ASN A 513 -13.35 -7.04 -18.54
CA ASN A 513 -14.22 -7.77 -17.64
C ASN A 513 -15.11 -6.79 -16.83
N PRO A 514 -16.43 -6.74 -17.04
CA PRO A 514 -17.32 -5.82 -16.33
C PRO A 514 -17.36 -6.02 -14.82
N GLU A 515 -17.14 -7.24 -14.32
CA GLU A 515 -17.14 -7.55 -12.87
C GLU A 515 -16.04 -6.79 -12.10
N LEU A 516 -14.98 -6.34 -12.79
CA LEU A 516 -13.91 -5.55 -12.18
C LEU A 516 -14.30 -4.09 -11.93
N PHE A 517 -15.40 -3.62 -12.54
CA PHE A 517 -15.82 -2.22 -12.48
C PHE A 517 -16.90 -1.99 -11.43
N PHE A 518 -17.69 -3.00 -11.11
CA PHE A 518 -18.70 -2.87 -10.08
C PHE A 518 -18.03 -2.91 -8.70
N THR A 519 -18.24 -1.87 -7.90
CA THR A 519 -18.05 -2.01 -6.46
C THR A 519 -18.94 -3.15 -6.00
N LYS A 520 -18.39 -4.19 -5.35
CA LYS A 520 -19.19 -5.28 -4.77
C LYS A 520 -20.14 -4.70 -3.72
N THR A 521 -21.29 -4.21 -4.17
CA THR A 521 -22.48 -4.00 -3.35
C THR A 521 -23.10 -5.37 -3.15
N GLU A 522 -23.28 -5.70 -1.88
CA GLU A 522 -23.95 -6.89 -1.36
C GLU A 522 -25.25 -7.14 -2.15
N HIS A 523 -25.34 -8.30 -2.81
CA HIS A 523 -26.63 -8.86 -3.15
C HIS A 523 -27.11 -9.63 -1.92
N TYR A 524 -28.24 -9.18 -1.37
CA TYR A 524 -29.05 -9.88 -0.39
C TYR A 524 -29.62 -11.18 -0.95
#